data_AF-A0A7K1TF50-F1
#
_entry.id   AF-A0A7K1TF50-F1
#
_cell.length_a   1.000
_cell.length_b   1.000
_cell.length_c   1.000
_cell.angle_alpha   90.00
_cell.angle_beta   90.00
_cell.angle_gamma   90.00
#
_symmetry.space_group_name_H-M   'P 1'
#
loop_
_entity.id
_entity.type
_entity.pdbx_description
1 polymer ?
#
loop_
_entity_poly.entity_id
_entity_poly.type
_entity_poly.pdbx_seq_one_letter_code
_entity_poly.pdbx_strand_id
1 'polypeptide(L)' 'MNFYPSILATEQARQRMVTAALEFTQPTALAATAYERWLLDQFVRGALTIDEVLAHLEDNQAKD' A
#
# COMPACT_ATOMS: atom_id res chain seq x y z
N MET A 1 -4.24 -19.34 6.08
CA MET A 1 -2.76 -19.24 6.17
C MET A 1 -2.36 -18.28 5.06
N ASN A 2 -2.21 -16.99 5.36
CA ASN A 2 -1.89 -15.98 4.34
C ASN A 2 -0.40 -16.09 3.96
N PHE A 3 -0.14 -16.46 2.72
CA PHE A 3 1.20 -16.50 2.14
C PHE A 3 1.57 -15.10 1.64
N TYR A 4 1.78 -14.15 2.54
CA TYR A 4 2.64 -13.03 2.20
C TYR A 4 4.07 -13.56 2.16
N PRO A 5 4.80 -13.42 1.05
CA PRO A 5 6.19 -13.81 1.02
C PRO A 5 6.90 -13.11 2.18
N SER A 6 7.66 -13.85 3.00
CA SER A 6 8.48 -13.34 4.10
C SER A 6 9.43 -12.19 3.70
N ILE A 7 9.54 -11.93 2.40
CA ILE A 7 10.25 -10.84 1.75
C ILE A 7 9.74 -9.45 2.18
N LEU A 8 8.44 -9.29 2.54
CA LEU A 8 7.86 -8.02 3.03
C LEU A 8 7.82 -7.92 4.56
N ALA A 9 8.46 -8.85 5.28
CA ALA A 9 8.47 -8.84 6.74
C ALA A 9 9.17 -7.60 7.32
N THR A 10 10.15 -7.03 6.59
CA THR A 10 10.88 -5.86 7.05
C THR A 10 10.28 -4.57 6.52
N GLU A 11 10.31 -3.53 7.36
CA GLU A 11 9.93 -2.16 6.97
C GLU A 11 10.71 -1.69 5.74
N GLN A 12 12.01 -1.97 5.67
CA GLN A 12 12.84 -1.61 4.53
C GLN A 12 12.37 -2.26 3.22
N ALA A 13 11.94 -3.52 3.25
CA ALA A 13 11.42 -4.19 2.06
C ALA A 13 10.07 -3.61 1.62
N ARG A 14 9.18 -3.32 2.57
CA ARG A 14 7.90 -2.63 2.30
C ARG A 14 8.13 -1.25 1.71
N GLN A 15 9.05 -0.47 2.28
CA GLN A 15 9.42 0.86 1.80
C GLN A 15 9.89 0.81 0.34
N ARG A 16 10.84 -0.08 0.01
CA ARG A 16 11.35 -0.22 -1.36
C ARG A 16 10.24 -0.56 -2.36
N MET A 17 9.36 -1.49 -1.98
CA MET A 17 8.24 -1.88 -2.83
C MET A 17 7.26 -0.72 -3.07
N VAL A 18 6.87 -0.01 -2.01
CA VAL A 18 5.95 1.13 -2.09
C VAL A 18 6.57 2.26 -2.91
N THR A 19 7.85 2.59 -2.70
CA THR A 19 8.54 3.60 -3.51
C THR A 19 8.55 3.22 -4.98
N ALA A 20 8.93 1.99 -5.32
CA ALA A 20 8.94 1.52 -6.71
C ALA A 20 7.55 1.57 -7.35
N ALA A 21 6.50 1.18 -6.62
CA ALA A 21 5.13 1.24 -7.11
C ALA A 21 4.64 2.68 -7.33
N LEU A 22 4.96 3.60 -6.42
CA LEU A 22 4.60 5.02 -6.55
C LEU A 22 5.33 5.67 -7.72
N GLU A 23 6.62 5.38 -7.91
CA GLU A 23 7.39 5.90 -9.05
C GLU A 23 6.88 5.35 -10.38
N PHE A 24 6.55 4.05 -10.43
CA PHE A 24 6.02 3.40 -11.62
C PHE A 24 4.64 3.93 -12.03
N THR A 25 3.79 4.26 -11.06
CA THR A 25 2.41 4.72 -11.30
C THR A 25 2.29 6.23 -11.49
N GLN A 26 3.25 7.01 -11.00
CA GLN A 26 3.26 8.48 -11.08
C GLN A 26 2.95 9.06 -12.47
N PRO A 27 3.50 8.54 -13.60
CA PRO A 27 3.23 9.10 -14.92
C PRO A 27 1.88 8.66 -15.53
N THR A 28 1.07 7.89 -14.79
CA THR A 28 -0.16 7.27 -15.30
C THR A 28 -1.41 7.81 -14.59
N ALA A 29 -2.59 7.50 -15.14
CA ALA A 29 -3.87 7.75 -14.47
C ALA A 29 -4.05 6.95 -13.16
N LEU A 30 -3.13 6.02 -12.85
CA LEU A 30 -3.11 5.23 -11.62
C LEU A 30 -2.26 5.86 -10.51
N ALA A 31 -1.89 7.14 -10.65
CA ALA A 31 -1.15 7.84 -9.63
C ALA A 31 -1.93 7.86 -8.31
N ALA A 32 -1.31 7.34 -7.24
CA ALA A 32 -1.96 7.25 -5.93
C ALA A 32 -2.38 8.63 -5.40
N THR A 33 -3.65 8.70 -4.98
CA THR A 33 -4.28 9.81 -4.26
C THR A 33 -3.61 10.05 -2.90
N ALA A 34 -3.96 11.17 -2.25
CA ALA A 34 -3.46 11.46 -0.91
C ALA A 34 -3.86 10.39 0.13
N TYR A 35 -5.09 9.86 0.03
CA TYR A 35 -5.59 8.82 0.93
C TYR A 35 -4.85 7.49 0.73
N GLU A 36 -4.68 7.06 -0.52
CA GLU A 36 -3.91 5.87 -0.86
C GLU A 36 -2.45 5.97 -0.39
N ARG A 37 -1.81 7.14 -0.56
CA ARG A 37 -0.44 7.36 -0.05
C ARG A 37 -0.36 7.25 1.46
N TRP A 38 -1.35 7.75 2.18
CA TRP A 38 -1.40 7.63 3.63
C TRP A 38 -1.52 6.16 4.07
N LEU A 39 -2.38 5.37 3.43
CA LEU A 39 -2.50 3.93 3.71
C LEU A 39 -1.18 3.18 3.43
N LEU A 40 -0.51 3.51 2.32
CA LEU A 40 0.77 2.91 1.97
C LEU A 40 1.86 3.26 2.99
N ASP A 41 1.90 4.47 3.55
CA ASP A 41 2.83 4.84 4.63
C ASP A 41 2.58 4.02 5.91
N GLN A 42 1.31 3.83 6.28
CA GLN A 42 0.94 2.99 7.42
C GLN A 42 1.36 1.53 7.22
N PHE A 43 1.26 1.00 6.00
CA PHE A 43 1.76 -0.32 5.65
C PHE A 43 3.29 -0.41 5.75
N VAL A 44 4.03 0.58 5.25
CA VAL A 44 5.50 0.61 5.36
C VAL A 44 5.93 0.50 6.83
N ARG A 45 5.34 1.33 7.70
CA ARG A 45 5.58 1.35 9.15
C ARG A 45 5.14 0.06 9.86
N GLY A 46 4.39 -0.82 9.19
CA GLY A 46 3.81 -2.02 9.78
C GLY A 46 2.64 -1.74 10.73
N ALA A 47 2.07 -0.53 10.67
CA ALA A 47 0.87 -0.17 11.40
C ALA A 47 -0.40 -0.76 10.76
N LEU A 48 -0.36 -1.01 9.45
CA LEU A 48 -1.35 -1.79 8.73
C LEU A 48 -0.67 -2.96 8.02
N THR A 49 -1.40 -4.07 7.95
CA THR A 49 -1.17 -5.13 6.97
C THR A 49 -1.73 -4.71 5.62
N ILE A 50 -1.26 -5.35 4.57
CA ILE A 50 -1.74 -5.10 3.21
C ILE A 50 -3.20 -5.57 3.02
N ASP A 51 -3.66 -6.59 3.75
CA ASP A 51 -5.08 -6.97 3.76
C ASP A 51 -5.95 -5.83 4.35
N GLU A 52 -5.49 -5.16 5.41
CA GLU A 52 -6.19 -4.01 5.99
C GLU A 52 -6.16 -2.79 5.06
N VAL A 53 -5.04 -2.56 4.35
CA VAL A 53 -4.98 -1.51 3.31
C VAL A 53 -6.03 -1.75 2.22
N LEU A 54 -6.17 -2.98 1.73
CA LEU A 54 -7.18 -3.32 0.73
C LEU A 54 -8.60 -3.07 1.25
N ALA A 55 -8.90 -3.51 2.47
CA ALA A 55 -10.21 -3.26 3.08
C ALA A 55 -10.53 -1.76 3.20
N HIS A 56 -9.54 -0.92 3.54
CA HIS A 56 -9.69 0.53 3.60
C HIS A 56 -9.92 1.19 2.24
N LEU A 57 -9.38 0.61 1.15
CA LEU A 57 -9.61 1.08 -0.21
C LEU A 57 -10.99 0.68 -0.71
N GLU A 58 -11.41 -0.56 -0.46
CA GLU A 58 -12.74 -1.06 -0.82
C GLU A 58 -13.86 -0.27 -0.12
N ASP A 59 -13.72 0.00 1.18
CA ASP A 59 -14.68 0.83 1.94
C ASP A 59 -14.74 2.27 1.42
N ASN A 60 -13.60 2.82 1.00
CA ASN A 60 -13.56 4.18 0.44
C ASN A 60 -14.23 4.24 -0.94
N GLN A 61 -14.03 3.23 -1.79
CA GLN A 61 -14.68 3.15 -3.11
C GLN A 61 -16.18 2.89 -3.03
N ALA A 62 -16.67 2.26 -1.96
CA ALA A 62 -18.11 2.04 -1.75
C ALA A 62 -18.88 3.30 -1.30
N LYS A 63 -18.17 4.41 -1.03
CA LYS A 63 -18.74 5.67 -0.53
C LYS A 63 -18.86 6.77 -1.60
N ASP A 64 -18.28 6.56 -2.77
CA ASP A 64 -18.44 7.40 -3.98
C ASP A 64 -19.50 6.82 -4.92
#